data_AF-A0A0D3CUK2-F1
#
_entry.id   AF-A0A0D3CUK2-F1
#
_cell.length_a   1.000
_cell.length_b   1.000
_cell.length_c   1.000
_cell.angle_alpha   90.00
_cell.angle_beta   90.00
_cell.angle_gamma   90.00
#
_symmetry.space_group_name_H-M   'P 1'
#
loop_
_entity.id
_entity.type
_entity.pdbx_description
1 polymer ?
#
loop_
_entity_poly.entity_id
_entity_poly.type
_entity_poly.pdbx_seq_one_letter_code
_entity_poly.pdbx_strand_id
1 'polypeptide(L)'
;MAKQVGHKFAWVIKDFSSLREKCYSTPVQIGDCKWRLVVYLKGLFKSDHISLFLEVADVKSLPFGWKRLVKFRLTIAKQVSEVPSLLLSLFEQGPSVLKKSHRWFDQKNPLWGFPTMIPLAKIHDKNEGFLVNDQLMIVAEVDVLQVVVTSEKSEETNPLSQVESVSSVQDSVVEFRARNQHLKTACTNVLLSLTQTLCLTPQELSVGDLVEAEKALAYTKDTGLEVEWLVKKLNEVKEKKEAQSG
;
A
#
# COMPACT_ATOMS: atom_id res chain seq x y z
N MET A 1 4.59 -4.22 22.60
CA MET A 1 4.30 -2.83 23.04
C MET A 1 5.15 -1.88 22.23
N ALA A 2 4.57 -0.84 21.65
CA ALA A 2 5.32 0.21 20.97
C ALA A 2 5.61 1.36 21.95
N LYS A 3 6.79 1.98 21.87
CA LYS A 3 7.16 3.16 22.68
C LYS A 3 7.37 4.35 21.75
N GLN A 4 6.76 5.49 22.06
CA GLN A 4 6.77 6.69 21.22
C GLN A 4 7.54 7.83 21.89
N VAL A 5 8.32 8.58 21.10
CA VAL A 5 8.94 9.85 21.47
C VAL A 5 8.81 10.80 20.27
N GLY A 6 7.96 11.82 20.38
CA GLY A 6 7.69 12.75 19.26
C GLY A 6 7.12 12.05 18.02
N HIS A 7 7.77 12.27 16.87
CA HIS A 7 7.42 11.67 15.57
C HIS A 7 8.05 10.28 15.34
N LYS A 8 8.63 9.69 16.39
CA LYS A 8 9.36 8.42 16.35
C LYS A 8 8.72 7.41 17.28
N PHE A 9 8.65 6.15 16.85
CA PHE A 9 8.27 5.05 17.71
C PHE A 9 9.08 3.79 17.42
N ALA A 10 9.26 2.98 18.46
CA ALA A 10 9.96 1.70 18.40
C ALA A 10 9.00 0.57 18.73
N TRP A 11 9.16 -0.56 18.04
CA TRP A 11 8.44 -1.79 18.24
C TRP A 11 9.42 -2.95 18.37
N VAL A 12 9.27 -3.71 19.45
CA VAL A 12 9.99 -4.97 19.66
C VAL A 12 9.06 -6.13 19.33
N ILE A 13 9.45 -6.92 18.34
CA ILE A 13 8.84 -8.21 18.02
C ILE A 13 9.49 -9.25 18.91
N LYS A 14 8.68 -9.98 19.68
CA LYS A 14 9.14 -11.10 20.52
C LYS A 14 8.85 -12.42 19.82
N ASP A 15 9.54 -13.46 20.26
CA ASP A 15 9.38 -14.83 19.76
C ASP A 15 9.46 -14.90 18.23
N PHE A 16 10.36 -14.10 17.66
CA PHE A 16 10.45 -13.83 16.22
C PHE A 16 10.51 -15.13 15.41
N SER A 17 11.28 -16.11 15.87
CA SER A 17 11.48 -17.40 15.20
C SER A 17 10.21 -18.26 15.14
N SER A 18 9.21 -17.98 15.98
CA SER A 18 7.93 -18.72 16.01
C SER A 18 6.86 -18.16 15.06
N LEU A 19 7.06 -16.94 14.54
CA LEU A 19 6.08 -16.24 13.73
C LEU A 19 6.07 -16.76 12.28
N ARG A 20 4.87 -16.92 11.68
CA ARG A 20 4.73 -17.67 10.42
C ARG A 20 4.45 -16.83 9.17
N GLU A 21 3.76 -15.70 9.29
CA GLU A 21 3.29 -14.95 8.12
C GLU A 21 3.53 -13.44 8.26
N LYS A 22 2.65 -12.74 8.99
CA LYS A 22 2.69 -11.29 9.16
C LYS A 22 2.37 -10.90 10.59
N CYS A 23 2.90 -9.76 11.03
CA CYS A 23 2.61 -9.20 12.35
C CYS A 23 2.44 -7.68 12.29
N TYR A 24 1.72 -7.16 13.29
CA TYR A 24 1.35 -5.76 13.39
C TYR A 24 1.84 -5.18 14.71
N SER A 25 2.38 -3.97 14.68
CA SER A 25 2.58 -3.21 15.91
C SER A 25 1.23 -2.73 16.46
N THR A 26 1.22 -2.40 17.75
CA THR A 26 0.16 -1.56 18.30
C THR A 26 0.15 -0.21 17.55
N PRO A 27 -1.02 0.34 17.19
CA PRO A 27 -1.09 1.66 16.59
C PRO A 27 -0.62 2.76 17.54
N VAL A 28 0.02 3.79 16.99
CA VAL A 28 0.62 4.93 17.71
C VAL A 28 0.12 6.23 17.08
N GLN A 29 -0.35 7.18 17.89
CA GLN A 29 -0.86 8.46 17.41
C GLN A 29 0.31 9.38 17.05
N ILE A 30 0.45 9.76 15.77
CA ILE A 30 1.40 10.81 15.32
C ILE A 30 0.65 11.78 14.41
N GLY A 31 0.59 13.04 14.85
CA GLY A 31 -0.32 14.01 14.26
C GLY A 31 -1.77 13.59 14.49
N ASP A 32 -2.57 13.62 13.43
CA ASP A 32 -3.99 13.30 13.43
C ASP A 32 -4.31 11.87 12.97
N CYS A 33 -3.29 11.02 12.76
CA CYS A 33 -3.45 9.62 12.37
C CYS A 33 -2.85 8.65 13.40
N LYS A 34 -3.42 7.44 13.45
CA LYS A 34 -2.82 6.29 14.11
C LYS A 34 -1.97 5.51 13.12
N TRP A 35 -0.68 5.46 13.36
CA TRP A 35 0.29 4.76 12.53
C TRP A 35 0.63 3.39 13.14
N ARG A 36 0.83 2.36 12.33
CA ARG A 36 1.36 1.08 12.78
C ARG A 36 2.37 0.51 11.78
N LEU A 37 3.25 -0.35 12.27
CA LEU A 37 4.16 -1.13 11.44
C LEU A 37 3.51 -2.45 11.06
N VAL A 38 3.73 -2.87 9.81
CA VAL A 38 3.33 -4.17 9.27
C VAL A 38 4.57 -4.88 8.77
N VAL A 39 4.80 -6.09 9.25
CA VAL A 39 5.96 -6.92 8.86
C VAL A 39 5.44 -8.18 8.19
N TYR A 40 5.98 -8.51 7.02
CA TYR A 40 5.82 -9.81 6.37
C TYR A 40 7.15 -10.55 6.48
N LEU A 41 7.15 -11.63 7.25
CA LEU A 41 8.37 -12.33 7.67
C LEU A 41 8.98 -13.11 6.52
N LYS A 42 8.14 -13.73 5.69
CA LYS A 42 8.55 -14.44 4.47
C LYS A 42 8.40 -13.55 3.23
N GLY A 43 8.48 -12.24 3.42
CA GLY A 43 8.34 -11.25 2.35
C GLY A 43 6.97 -11.23 1.66
N LEU A 44 6.76 -10.19 0.87
CA LEU A 44 5.55 -10.04 0.05
C LEU A 44 5.79 -10.50 -1.40
N PHE A 45 6.98 -10.23 -1.95
CA PHE A 45 7.37 -10.60 -3.32
C PHE A 45 8.60 -11.52 -3.38
N LYS A 46 9.41 -11.55 -2.31
CA LYS A 46 10.64 -12.34 -2.25
C LYS A 46 10.73 -13.06 -0.92
N SER A 47 10.68 -14.39 -0.96
CA SER A 47 10.49 -15.23 0.23
C SER A 47 11.66 -15.26 1.21
N ASP A 48 12.84 -14.82 0.76
CA ASP A 48 14.08 -14.77 1.52
C ASP A 48 14.34 -13.41 2.19
N HIS A 49 13.40 -12.46 2.11
CA HIS A 49 13.52 -11.12 2.71
C HIS A 49 12.35 -10.81 3.62
N ILE A 50 12.59 -10.03 4.67
CA ILE A 50 11.50 -9.35 5.37
C ILE A 50 11.00 -8.19 4.52
N SER A 51 9.68 -8.06 4.42
CA SER A 51 9.04 -6.82 3.99
C SER A 51 8.55 -6.02 5.20
N LEU A 52 8.75 -4.71 5.17
CA LEU A 52 8.39 -3.81 6.26
C LEU A 52 7.66 -2.59 5.73
N PHE A 53 6.49 -2.31 6.29
CA PHE A 53 5.60 -1.24 5.86
C PHE A 53 5.11 -0.40 7.04
N LEU A 54 4.78 0.85 6.73
CA LEU A 54 4.06 1.78 7.59
C LEU A 54 2.62 1.86 7.09
N GLU A 55 1.66 1.77 8.00
CA GLU A 55 0.24 1.79 7.71
C GLU A 55 -0.48 2.85 8.55
N VAL A 56 -1.46 3.52 7.95
CA VAL A 56 -2.48 4.28 8.67
C VAL A 56 -3.52 3.29 9.18
N ALA A 57 -3.56 3.05 10.49
CA ALA A 57 -4.41 2.04 11.13
C ALA A 57 -5.88 2.47 11.25
N ASP A 58 -6.15 3.78 11.21
CA ASP A 58 -7.44 4.40 11.49
C ASP A 58 -8.06 5.04 10.25
N VAL A 59 -7.81 4.46 9.06
CA VAL A 59 -8.33 4.94 7.76
C VAL A 59 -9.82 5.30 7.80
N LYS A 60 -10.63 4.50 8.50
CA LYS A 60 -12.08 4.65 8.57
C LYS A 60 -12.55 5.84 9.40
N SER A 61 -11.72 6.37 10.31
CA SER A 61 -12.06 7.54 11.11
C SER A 61 -11.56 8.85 10.50
N LEU A 62 -10.89 8.81 9.35
CA LEU A 62 -10.35 9.99 8.69
C LEU A 62 -11.39 10.59 7.71
N PRO A 63 -11.38 11.92 7.49
CA PRO A 63 -12.31 12.58 6.58
C PRO A 63 -12.26 12.01 5.16
N PHE A 64 -13.39 12.03 4.45
CA PHE A 64 -13.42 11.58 3.06
C PHE A 64 -12.40 12.35 2.19
N GLY A 65 -11.72 11.63 1.30
CA GLY A 65 -10.72 12.20 0.40
C GLY A 65 -9.45 12.71 1.09
N TRP A 66 -9.20 12.34 2.36
CA TRP A 66 -7.96 12.66 3.05
C TRP A 66 -6.74 12.21 2.24
N LYS A 67 -5.72 13.07 2.16
CA LYS A 67 -4.39 12.71 1.69
C LYS A 67 -3.33 13.30 2.60
N ARG A 68 -2.31 12.51 2.93
CA ARG A 68 -1.17 12.96 3.74
C ARG A 68 0.12 12.65 3.03
N LEU A 69 0.92 13.68 2.78
CA LEU A 69 2.25 13.52 2.24
C LEU A 69 3.20 13.26 3.41
N VAL A 70 3.71 12.04 3.49
CA VAL A 70 4.47 11.58 4.66
C VAL A 70 5.84 11.12 4.24
N LYS A 71 6.85 11.75 4.85
CA LYS A 71 8.23 11.30 4.81
C LYS A 71 8.44 10.37 5.99
N PHE A 72 8.85 9.14 5.72
CA PHE A 72 9.06 8.17 6.77
C PHE A 72 10.38 7.44 6.61
N ARG A 73 10.90 6.96 7.74
CA ARG A 73 12.13 6.20 7.83
C ARG A 73 11.90 4.97 8.69
N LEU A 74 12.18 3.80 8.13
CA LEU A 74 12.05 2.52 8.81
C LEU A 74 13.43 1.94 9.00
N THR A 75 13.71 1.49 10.23
CA THR A 75 15.02 0.97 10.63
C THR A 75 14.83 -0.36 11.34
N ILE A 76 15.55 -1.38 10.89
CA ILE A 76 15.74 -2.62 11.66
C ILE A 76 17.05 -2.43 12.43
N ALA A 77 16.93 -2.31 13.75
CA ALA A 77 18.03 -1.90 14.62
C ALA A 77 18.91 -3.09 14.99
N LYS A 78 20.23 -2.90 14.94
CA LYS A 78 21.17 -3.80 15.62
C LYS A 78 21.07 -3.58 17.13
N GLN A 79 21.18 -4.65 17.90
CA GLN A 79 21.04 -4.66 19.36
C GLN A 79 22.40 -5.04 19.97
N VAL A 80 22.97 -4.14 20.78
CA VAL A 80 24.37 -4.24 21.25
C VAL A 80 24.49 -4.86 22.66
N SER A 81 23.40 -5.06 23.41
CA SER A 81 23.44 -5.82 24.68
C SER A 81 22.07 -6.30 25.16
N GLU A 82 22.06 -7.13 26.21
CA GLU A 82 20.87 -7.61 26.95
C GLU A 82 20.14 -6.51 27.76
N VAL A 83 20.72 -5.31 27.87
CA VAL A 83 20.11 -4.22 28.66
C VAL A 83 19.07 -3.47 27.82
N PRO A 84 17.79 -3.41 28.24
CA PRO A 84 16.71 -2.78 27.49
C PRO A 84 16.71 -1.24 27.60
N SER A 85 17.87 -0.62 27.39
CA SER A 85 17.98 0.83 27.28
C SER A 85 17.65 1.23 25.85
N LEU A 86 16.36 1.37 25.57
CA LEU A 86 15.79 1.91 24.31
C LEU A 86 16.42 3.24 23.86
N LEU A 87 17.13 3.94 24.74
CA LEU A 87 17.83 5.19 24.45
C LEU A 87 19.26 4.96 23.93
N LEU A 88 19.94 3.88 24.31
CA LEU A 88 21.35 3.66 23.92
C LEU A 88 21.49 3.13 22.48
N SER A 89 20.58 2.27 22.01
CA SER A 89 20.61 1.75 20.62
C SER A 89 20.19 2.76 19.56
N LEU A 90 19.57 3.89 19.97
CA LEU A 90 19.13 4.93 19.05
C LEU A 90 20.22 5.93 18.68
N PHE A 91 21.30 6.01 19.47
CA PHE A 91 22.29 7.07 19.35
C PHE A 91 23.74 6.62 19.18
N GLU A 92 24.11 5.38 19.53
CA GLU A 92 25.53 4.99 19.43
C GLU A 92 25.75 3.58 18.85
N GLN A 93 26.54 3.58 17.76
CA GLN A 93 27.34 2.50 17.17
C GLN A 93 26.63 1.38 16.37
N GLY A 94 26.68 1.49 15.03
CA GLY A 94 26.67 0.34 14.09
C GLY A 94 25.61 0.37 12.98
N PRO A 95 25.87 -0.24 11.79
CA PRO A 95 25.04 -0.08 10.59
C PRO A 95 23.72 -0.87 10.69
N SER A 96 22.68 -0.23 11.24
CA SER A 96 21.30 -0.70 11.14
C SER A 96 20.81 -0.66 9.68
N VAL A 97 19.88 -1.56 9.31
CA VAL A 97 19.28 -1.49 7.97
C VAL A 97 18.20 -0.45 7.98
N LEU A 98 18.43 0.64 7.26
CA LEU A 98 17.58 1.82 7.24
C LEU A 98 17.15 2.10 5.80
N LYS A 99 15.86 2.31 5.61
CA LYS A 99 15.29 2.80 4.36
C LYS A 99 14.32 3.93 4.63
N LYS A 100 14.32 4.91 3.73
CA LYS A 100 13.47 6.10 3.82
C LYS A 100 12.69 6.28 2.54
N SER A 101 11.50 6.83 2.66
CA SER A 101 10.61 7.08 1.54
C SER A 101 9.74 8.31 1.84
N HIS A 102 9.08 8.78 0.80
CA HIS A 102 8.18 9.91 0.83
C HIS A 102 6.98 9.58 -0.05
N ARG A 103 5.80 9.46 0.53
CA ARG A 103 4.61 8.96 -0.18
C ARG A 103 3.35 9.69 0.26
N TRP A 104 2.40 9.76 -0.66
CA TRP A 104 1.02 10.14 -0.36
C TRP A 104 0.28 8.92 0.21
N PHE A 105 -0.15 9.04 1.46
CA PHE A 105 -1.09 8.14 2.08
C PHE A 105 -2.49 8.68 1.84
N ASP A 106 -3.41 7.78 1.48
CA ASP A 106 -4.83 8.10 1.34
C ASP A 106 -5.67 6.85 1.63
N GLN A 107 -6.99 6.96 1.46
CA GLN A 107 -7.91 5.85 1.70
C GLN A 107 -7.62 4.63 0.82
N LYS A 108 -7.11 4.83 -0.40
CA LYS A 108 -6.81 3.75 -1.36
C LYS A 108 -5.42 3.15 -1.12
N ASN A 109 -4.49 3.97 -0.64
CA ASN A 109 -3.09 3.62 -0.40
C ASN A 109 -2.69 3.93 1.06
N PRO A 110 -3.27 3.24 2.05
CA PRO A 110 -2.96 3.49 3.45
C PRO A 110 -1.65 2.83 3.91
N LEU A 111 -0.99 2.07 3.04
CA LEU A 111 0.16 1.22 3.34
C LEU A 111 1.31 1.49 2.37
N TRP A 112 2.47 1.92 2.89
CA TRP A 112 3.68 2.11 2.10
C TRP A 112 4.91 1.57 2.82
N GLY A 113 5.90 1.08 2.07
CA GLY A 113 7.06 0.44 2.69
C GLY A 113 8.04 -0.15 1.70
N PHE A 114 8.80 -1.12 2.21
CA PHE A 114 9.91 -1.75 1.50
C PHE A 114 9.64 -3.24 1.42
N PRO A 115 9.29 -3.76 0.23
CA PRO A 115 9.05 -5.18 0.07
C PRO A 115 10.29 -6.05 0.25
N THR A 116 11.48 -5.48 0.07
CA THR A 116 12.77 -6.12 0.32
C THR A 116 13.56 -5.29 1.34
N MET A 117 13.23 -5.38 2.62
CA MET A 117 13.89 -4.59 3.66
C MET A 117 15.28 -5.12 3.97
N ILE A 118 15.37 -6.39 4.39
CA ILE A 118 16.60 -7.09 4.77
C ILE A 118 16.45 -8.59 4.47
N PRO A 119 17.52 -9.30 4.04
CA PRO A 119 17.49 -10.76 3.92
C PRO A 119 17.27 -11.43 5.27
N LEU A 120 16.45 -12.49 5.29
CA LEU A 120 16.22 -13.32 6.49
C LEU A 120 17.51 -13.93 7.02
N ALA A 121 18.39 -14.39 6.12
CA ALA A 121 19.69 -14.94 6.48
C ALA A 121 20.52 -13.96 7.33
N LYS A 122 20.46 -12.65 7.01
CA LYS A 122 21.18 -11.61 7.76
C LYS A 122 20.59 -11.36 9.14
N ILE A 123 19.30 -11.58 9.33
CA ILE A 123 18.65 -11.46 10.65
C ILE A 123 19.03 -12.62 11.54
N HIS A 124 19.07 -13.84 10.99
CA HIS A 124 19.37 -15.06 11.74
C HIS A 124 20.87 -15.27 11.99
N ASP A 125 21.75 -14.52 11.30
CA ASP A 125 23.17 -14.52 11.61
C ASP A 125 23.44 -13.85 12.96
N LYS A 126 23.90 -14.64 13.93
CA LYS A 126 24.22 -14.17 15.28
C LYS A 126 25.32 -13.09 15.30
N ASN A 127 26.20 -13.07 14.30
CA ASN A 127 27.27 -12.08 14.19
C ASN A 127 26.75 -10.72 13.69
N GLU A 128 25.57 -10.68 13.07
CA GLU A 128 24.99 -9.45 12.55
C GLU A 128 24.29 -8.61 13.61
N GLY A 129 23.85 -9.23 14.72
CA GLY A 129 23.32 -8.53 15.89
C GLY A 129 21.91 -7.94 15.74
N PHE A 130 21.11 -8.39 14.76
CA PHE A 130 19.72 -7.92 14.61
C PHE A 130 18.75 -8.63 15.57
N LEU A 131 18.96 -9.92 15.79
CA LEU A 131 18.11 -10.77 16.61
C LEU A 131 18.83 -11.12 17.93
N VAL A 132 18.35 -10.56 19.04
CA VAL A 132 18.89 -10.79 20.40
C VAL A 132 17.75 -11.29 21.27
N ASN A 133 17.91 -12.40 22.00
CA ASN A 133 16.86 -13.02 22.82
C ASN A 133 15.55 -13.29 22.04
N ASP A 134 15.70 -13.76 20.80
CA ASP A 134 14.61 -13.94 19.81
C ASP A 134 13.72 -12.70 19.63
N GLN A 135 14.29 -11.52 19.86
CA GLN A 135 13.63 -10.23 19.72
C GLN A 135 14.25 -9.42 18.60
N LEU A 136 13.40 -8.85 17.75
CA LEU A 136 13.77 -7.95 16.66
C LEU A 136 13.23 -6.55 16.97
N MET A 137 14.11 -5.55 16.97
CA MET A 137 13.73 -4.15 17.17
C MET A 137 13.57 -3.42 15.84
N ILE A 138 12.40 -2.79 15.67
CA ILE A 138 12.07 -1.96 14.51
C ILE A 138 11.75 -0.56 15.00
N VAL A 139 12.29 0.44 14.31
CA VAL A 139 12.11 1.85 14.63
C VAL A 139 11.53 2.56 13.41
N ALA A 140 10.49 3.34 13.63
CA ALA A 140 9.83 4.14 12.63
C ALA A 140 9.89 5.63 13.01
N GLU A 141 10.24 6.47 12.06
CA GLU A 141 10.14 7.92 12.15
C GLU A 141 9.19 8.40 11.05
N VAL A 142 8.22 9.23 11.43
CA VAL A 142 7.07 9.59 10.59
C VAL A 142 6.85 11.10 10.63
N ASP A 143 7.26 11.78 9.56
CA ASP A 143 7.07 13.22 9.38
C ASP A 143 5.92 13.47 8.41
N VAL A 144 4.82 14.02 8.91
CA VAL A 144 3.70 14.48 8.07
C VAL A 144 4.04 15.86 7.54
N LEU A 145 4.25 15.96 6.23
CA LEU A 145 4.71 17.19 5.58
C LEU A 145 3.57 18.02 5.01
N GLN A 146 2.53 17.37 4.48
CA GLN A 146 1.33 18.04 3.98
C GLN A 146 0.09 17.23 4.29
N VAL A 147 -1.01 17.92 4.55
CA VAL A 147 -2.34 17.35 4.78
C VAL A 147 -3.31 18.02 3.81
N VAL A 148 -4.03 17.22 3.05
CA VAL A 148 -5.11 17.65 2.16
C VAL A 148 -6.40 17.03 2.67
N VAL A 149 -7.37 17.88 2.95
CA VAL A 149 -8.73 17.47 3.34
C VAL A 149 -9.68 18.09 2.33
N THR A 150 -10.34 17.26 1.52
CA THR A 150 -11.47 17.69 0.70
C THR A 150 -12.70 17.72 1.59
N SER A 151 -13.12 18.92 1.98
CA SER A 151 -14.33 19.11 2.77
C SER A 151 -15.53 19.27 1.85
N GLU A 152 -16.16 18.17 1.42
CA GLU A 152 -17.56 18.18 0.96
C GLU A 152 -18.24 16.85 1.32
N LYS A 153 -19.18 16.93 2.26
CA LYS A 153 -20.31 16.01 2.36
C LYS A 153 -21.54 16.90 2.23
N SER A 154 -22.12 17.01 1.03
CA SER A 154 -23.49 17.50 0.92
C SER A 154 -24.41 16.39 1.44
N GLU A 155 -25.26 16.77 2.38
CA GLU A 155 -26.41 15.98 2.78
C GLU A 155 -27.37 15.91 1.60
N GLU A 156 -27.74 14.71 1.16
CA GLU A 156 -29.04 14.53 0.54
C GLU A 156 -29.60 13.13 0.89
N THR A 157 -30.86 13.20 1.29
CA THR A 157 -31.74 12.21 1.89
C THR A 157 -31.81 10.86 1.19
N ASN A 158 -31.81 9.79 2.00
CA ASN A 158 -32.33 8.48 1.64
C ASN A 158 -33.82 8.62 1.27
N PRO A 159 -34.27 8.04 0.14
CA PRO A 159 -34.87 6.73 0.28
C PRO A 159 -34.56 5.83 -0.94
N LEU A 160 -33.94 4.67 -0.70
CA LEU A 160 -34.46 3.39 -1.20
C LEU A 160 -33.61 2.25 -0.64
N SER A 161 -34.18 1.58 0.35
CA SER A 161 -33.79 0.23 0.74
C SER A 161 -34.03 -0.75 -0.41
N GLN A 162 -33.16 -1.75 -0.49
CA GLN A 162 -33.15 -2.92 -1.40
C GLN A 162 -32.31 -2.75 -2.66
N VAL A 163 -30.99 -2.94 -2.54
CA VAL A 163 -30.29 -4.02 -3.27
C VAL A 163 -29.19 -4.54 -2.34
N GLU A 164 -29.14 -5.86 -2.21
CA GLU A 164 -28.20 -6.62 -1.39
C GLU A 164 -26.74 -6.34 -1.77
N SER A 165 -25.90 -6.27 -0.74
CA SER A 165 -24.52 -6.76 -0.69
C SER A 165 -23.81 -6.98 -2.03
N VAL A 166 -23.05 -5.98 -2.50
CA VAL A 166 -21.92 -6.25 -3.40
C VAL A 166 -20.64 -6.19 -2.58
N SER A 167 -20.46 -7.23 -1.75
CA SER A 167 -19.17 -7.64 -1.20
C SER A 167 -18.35 -8.45 -2.22
N SER A 168 -18.62 -8.30 -3.52
CA SER A 168 -17.93 -9.04 -4.58
C SER A 168 -17.47 -8.10 -5.68
N VAL A 169 -16.31 -7.47 -5.48
CA VAL A 169 -15.40 -7.10 -6.57
C VAL A 169 -13.95 -7.42 -6.16
N GLN A 170 -13.77 -8.52 -5.43
CA GLN A 170 -12.44 -9.11 -5.20
C GLN A 170 -12.20 -10.41 -5.98
N ASP A 171 -13.17 -10.93 -6.75
CA ASP A 171 -13.00 -12.19 -7.49
C ASP A 171 -13.30 -12.05 -8.99
N SER A 172 -12.66 -11.07 -9.62
CA SER A 172 -12.27 -11.20 -11.03
C SER A 172 -10.81 -10.82 -11.19
N VAL A 173 -9.95 -11.52 -10.43
CA VAL A 173 -8.59 -11.75 -10.91
C VAL A 173 -8.76 -12.55 -12.19
N VAL A 174 -8.77 -11.85 -13.33
CA VAL A 174 -8.70 -12.46 -14.66
C VAL A 174 -7.46 -13.34 -14.64
N GLU A 175 -7.66 -14.64 -14.57
CA GLU A 175 -6.57 -15.61 -14.57
C GLU A 175 -6.00 -15.66 -16.00
N PHE A 176 -5.24 -14.63 -16.36
CA PHE A 176 -4.52 -14.58 -17.62
C PHE A 176 -3.44 -15.66 -17.57
N ARG A 177 -3.73 -16.81 -18.17
CA ARG A 177 -2.87 -17.99 -18.19
C ARG A 177 -1.72 -17.84 -19.19
N ALA A 178 -1.09 -16.66 -19.27
CA ALA A 178 0.17 -16.53 -19.97
C ALA A 178 1.31 -17.14 -19.14
N ARG A 179 2.04 -18.11 -19.71
CA ARG A 179 3.24 -18.69 -19.07
C ARG A 179 4.38 -17.67 -18.93
N ASN A 180 4.33 -16.57 -19.68
CA ASN A 180 5.36 -15.54 -19.70
C ASN A 180 5.01 -14.38 -18.74
N GLN A 181 5.87 -14.16 -17.75
CA GLN A 181 5.69 -13.15 -16.71
C GLN A 181 5.74 -11.71 -17.24
N HIS A 182 6.49 -11.45 -18.31
CA HIS A 182 6.57 -10.13 -18.94
C HIS A 182 5.26 -9.78 -19.66
N LEU A 183 4.66 -10.74 -20.36
CA LEU A 183 3.35 -10.56 -21.00
C LEU A 183 2.25 -10.36 -19.95
N LYS A 184 2.28 -11.08 -18.83
CA LYS A 184 1.37 -10.86 -17.69
C LYS A 184 1.47 -9.44 -17.15
N THR A 185 2.69 -8.96 -16.93
CA THR A 185 2.94 -7.62 -16.40
C THR A 185 2.47 -6.55 -17.39
N ALA A 186 2.78 -6.72 -18.69
CA ALA A 186 2.34 -5.80 -19.73
C ALA A 186 0.81 -5.75 -19.83
N CYS A 187 0.12 -6.90 -19.85
CA CYS A 187 -1.35 -6.95 -19.91
C CYS A 187 -1.99 -6.32 -18.67
N THR A 188 -1.43 -6.59 -17.48
CA THR A 188 -1.92 -6.00 -16.23
C THR A 188 -1.80 -4.48 -16.24
N ASN A 189 -0.67 -3.96 -16.74
CA ASN A 189 -0.47 -2.51 -16.86
C ASN A 189 -1.43 -1.87 -17.87
N VAL A 190 -1.69 -2.53 -19.01
CA VAL A 190 -2.65 -2.04 -20.01
C VAL A 190 -4.08 -2.03 -19.44
N LEU A 191 -4.50 -3.08 -18.74
CA LEU A 191 -5.81 -3.14 -18.10
C LEU A 191 -5.96 -2.09 -16.99
N LEU A 192 -4.91 -1.88 -16.19
CA LEU A 192 -4.90 -0.86 -15.15
C LEU A 192 -5.03 0.55 -15.75
N SER A 193 -4.27 0.85 -16.81
CA SER A 193 -4.35 2.12 -17.52
C SER A 193 -5.72 2.33 -18.15
N LEU A 194 -6.29 1.33 -18.81
CA LEU A 194 -7.65 1.41 -19.39
C LEU A 194 -8.71 1.64 -18.31
N THR A 195 -8.62 0.92 -17.20
CA THR A 195 -9.55 1.09 -16.07
C THR A 195 -9.43 2.50 -15.49
N GLN A 196 -8.21 3.02 -15.33
CA GLN A 196 -7.99 4.38 -14.85
C GLN A 196 -8.54 5.43 -15.81
N THR A 197 -8.30 5.30 -17.11
CA THR A 197 -8.82 6.20 -18.14
C THR A 197 -10.35 6.19 -18.17
N LEU A 198 -10.98 5.02 -18.10
CA LEU A 198 -12.45 4.89 -18.11
C LEU A 198 -13.12 5.31 -16.79
N CYS A 199 -12.35 5.48 -15.72
CA CYS A 199 -12.83 6.03 -14.45
C CYS A 199 -12.77 7.57 -14.39
N LEU A 200 -12.18 8.24 -15.39
CA LEU A 200 -12.19 9.70 -15.49
C LEU A 200 -13.57 10.21 -15.90
N THR A 201 -13.85 11.49 -15.61
CA THR A 201 -15.11 12.10 -16.03
C THR A 201 -15.13 12.31 -17.55
N PRO A 202 -16.29 12.18 -18.23
CA PRO A 202 -16.36 12.34 -19.68
C PRO A 202 -15.83 13.70 -20.18
N GLN A 203 -15.92 14.74 -19.34
CA GLN A 203 -15.40 16.09 -19.61
C GLN A 203 -13.86 16.18 -19.59
N GLU A 204 -13.18 15.32 -18.85
CA GLU A 204 -11.71 15.30 -18.73
C GLU A 204 -11.02 14.45 -19.80
N LEU A 205 -11.79 13.57 -20.45
CA LEU A 205 -11.28 12.71 -21.51
C LEU A 205 -11.18 13.52 -22.81
N SER A 206 -10.17 13.28 -23.63
CA SER A 206 -10.15 13.74 -25.03
C SER A 206 -10.78 12.71 -25.96
N VAL A 207 -11.14 13.10 -27.20
CA VAL A 207 -11.59 12.12 -28.22
C VAL A 207 -10.43 11.18 -28.58
N GLY A 208 -9.19 11.68 -28.57
CA GLY A 208 -7.99 10.88 -28.81
C GLY A 208 -7.77 9.78 -27.76
N ASP A 209 -8.05 10.07 -26.48
CA ASP A 209 -7.92 9.08 -25.40
C ASP A 209 -8.91 7.91 -25.55
N LEU A 210 -10.12 8.19 -26.06
CA LEU A 210 -11.12 7.16 -26.32
C LEU A 210 -10.74 6.28 -27.53
N VAL A 211 -10.12 6.86 -28.55
CA VAL A 211 -9.58 6.12 -29.70
C VAL A 211 -8.41 5.24 -29.29
N GLU A 212 -7.50 5.73 -28.45
CA GLU A 212 -6.40 4.93 -27.93
C GLU A 212 -6.87 3.83 -26.97
N ALA A 213 -7.88 4.11 -26.14
CA ALA A 213 -8.51 3.10 -25.29
C ALA A 213 -9.15 1.98 -26.12
N GLU A 214 -9.82 2.31 -27.22
CA GLU A 214 -10.42 1.33 -28.14
C GLU A 214 -9.37 0.48 -28.85
N LYS A 215 -8.27 1.08 -29.33
CA LYS A 215 -7.14 0.34 -29.92
C LYS A 215 -6.51 -0.62 -28.91
N ALA A 216 -6.24 -0.15 -27.69
CA ALA A 216 -5.69 -0.98 -26.63
C ALA A 216 -6.64 -2.15 -26.29
N LEU A 217 -7.96 -1.90 -26.26
CA LEU A 217 -8.96 -2.94 -26.03
C LEU A 217 -8.96 -4.01 -27.14
N ALA A 218 -8.86 -3.59 -28.41
CA ALA A 218 -8.77 -4.49 -29.55
C ALA A 218 -7.56 -5.42 -29.43
N TYR A 219 -6.39 -4.89 -29.07
CA TYR A 219 -5.19 -5.70 -28.82
C TYR A 219 -5.38 -6.69 -27.67
N THR A 220 -6.15 -6.34 -26.62
CA THR A 220 -6.40 -7.25 -25.49
C THR A 220 -7.39 -8.37 -25.82
N LYS A 221 -8.33 -8.17 -26.75
CA LYS A 221 -9.30 -9.20 -27.16
C LYS A 221 -8.62 -10.41 -27.81
N ASP A 222 -7.56 -10.16 -28.58
CA ASP A 222 -6.77 -11.20 -29.25
C ASP A 222 -5.89 -12.03 -28.29
N THR A 223 -5.79 -11.61 -27.02
CA THR A 223 -5.00 -12.32 -26.00
C THR A 223 -5.80 -13.36 -25.23
N GLY A 224 -7.11 -13.48 -25.45
CA GLY A 224 -8.00 -14.39 -24.71
C GLY A 224 -8.37 -13.88 -23.32
N LEU A 225 -8.23 -12.57 -23.06
CA LEU A 225 -8.73 -11.90 -21.86
C LEU A 225 -10.23 -11.63 -21.99
N GLU A 226 -10.99 -11.89 -20.93
CA GLU A 226 -12.41 -11.54 -20.84
C GLU A 226 -12.55 -10.04 -20.52
N VAL A 227 -12.55 -9.21 -21.57
CA VAL A 227 -12.59 -7.74 -21.48
C VAL A 227 -13.98 -7.15 -21.81
N GLU A 228 -15.01 -7.98 -21.89
CA GLU A 228 -16.37 -7.58 -22.31
C GLU A 228 -16.97 -6.48 -21.41
N TRP A 229 -16.67 -6.54 -20.11
CA TRP A 229 -17.10 -5.51 -19.16
C TRP A 229 -16.44 -4.15 -19.43
N LEU A 230 -15.17 -4.13 -19.90
CA LEU A 230 -14.46 -2.91 -20.29
C LEU A 230 -15.00 -2.36 -21.61
N VAL A 231 -15.35 -3.23 -22.58
CA VAL A 231 -16.01 -2.84 -23.83
C VAL A 231 -17.31 -2.10 -23.52
N LYS A 232 -18.15 -2.69 -22.67
CA LYS A 232 -19.42 -2.08 -22.26
C LYS A 232 -19.19 -0.73 -21.58
N LYS A 233 -18.20 -0.65 -20.69
CA LYS A 233 -17.87 0.59 -19.99
C LYS A 233 -17.37 1.69 -20.92
N LEU A 234 -16.55 1.37 -21.91
CA LEU A 234 -16.06 2.32 -22.91
C LEU A 234 -17.22 2.90 -23.73
N ASN A 235 -18.18 2.06 -24.14
CA ASN A 235 -19.36 2.53 -24.88
C ASN A 235 -20.24 3.47 -24.04
N GLU A 236 -20.47 3.15 -22.77
CA GLU A 236 -21.18 4.04 -21.83
C GLU A 236 -20.49 5.41 -21.69
N VAL A 237 -19.16 5.45 -21.71
CA VAL A 237 -18.38 6.69 -21.62
C VAL A 237 -18.44 7.49 -22.93
N LYS A 238 -18.41 6.81 -24.09
CA LYS A 238 -18.56 7.44 -25.41
C LYS A 238 -19.93 8.10 -25.57
N GLU A 239 -21.01 7.38 -25.26
CA GLU A 239 -22.38 7.91 -25.33
C GLU A 239 -22.57 9.15 -24.43
N LYS A 240 -22.01 9.13 -23.22
CA LYS A 240 -22.05 10.28 -22.30
C LYS A 240 -21.30 11.48 -22.83
N LYS A 241 -20.24 11.28 -23.61
CA LYS A 241 -19.45 12.36 -24.20
C LYS A 241 -20.11 12.97 -25.43
N GLU A 242 -20.74 12.14 -26.26
CA GLU A 242 -21.55 12.59 -27.40
C GLU A 242 -22.75 13.41 -26.91
N ALA A 243 -23.43 12.97 -25.85
CA ALA A 243 -24.53 13.71 -25.22
C ALA A 243 -24.11 15.05 -24.56
N GLN A 244 -22.80 15.27 -24.36
CA GLN A 244 -22.24 16.54 -23.83
C GLN A 244 -21.70 17.45 -24.94
N SER A 245 -21.56 16.94 -26.17
CA SER A 245 -20.98 17.67 -27.30
C SER A 245 -22.03 18.13 -28.32
N GLY A 246 -23.30 17.72 -28.16
CA GLY A 246 -24.46 18.16 -28.93
C GLY A 246 -25.32 19.14 -28.14
#